data_AF-A0A3B9BB02-F1
#
_entry.id   AF-A0A3B9BB02-F1
#
_cell.length_a   1.000
_cell.length_b   1.000
_cell.length_c   1.000
_cell.angle_alpha   90.00
_cell.angle_beta   90.00
_cell.angle_gamma   90.00
#
_symmetry.space_group_name_H-M   'P 1'
#
loop_
_entity.id
_entity.type
_entity.pdbx_description
1 polymer ?
#
loop_
_entity_poly.entity_id
_entity_poly.type
_entity_poly.pdbx_seq_one_letter_code
_entity_poly.pdbx_strand_id
1 'polypeptide(L)'
;NIKSIIAEEVYIPKYGDNGQIIWTLNAEEVNPGRRDSYNVVGPILKTLDQRKNITQVSAPKGVFDLEKDRAFGSEKINIDGSGFRLEGEHWKWQQDQEGRHNFKIGKEGYAFFENSFDS
;
A
#
# COMPACT_ATOMS: atom_id res chain seq x y z
N ASN A 1 10.41 16.01 24.61
CA ASN A 1 9.19 15.88 23.79
C ASN A 1 9.18 14.46 23.24
N ILE A 2 8.63 13.51 23.98
CA ILE A 2 8.72 12.08 23.66
C ILE A 2 7.68 11.84 22.56
N LYS A 3 8.13 11.58 21.33
CA LYS A 3 7.27 10.96 20.32
C LYS A 3 6.85 9.61 20.90
N SER A 4 5.60 9.50 21.35
CA SER A 4 5.04 8.22 21.77
C SER A 4 4.85 7.38 20.52
N ILE A 5 5.81 6.52 20.20
CA ILE A 5 5.58 5.42 19.27
C ILE A 5 4.48 4.55 19.89
N ILE A 6 3.36 4.37 19.17
CA ILE A 6 2.19 3.67 19.73
C ILE A 6 2.25 2.18 19.44
N ALA A 7 2.71 1.80 18.25
CA ALA A 7 2.90 0.40 17.88
C ALA A 7 4.10 0.24 16.94
N GLU A 8 4.87 -0.81 17.17
CA GLU A 8 6.04 -1.22 16.38
C GLU A 8 5.79 -2.62 15.80
N GLU A 9 6.46 -2.96 14.69
CA GLU A 9 6.39 -4.28 14.03
C GLU A 9 4.94 -4.73 13.78
N VAL A 10 4.17 -3.84 13.14
CA VAL A 10 2.72 -3.96 13.01
C VAL A 10 2.35 -4.82 11.81
N TYR A 11 1.41 -5.75 12.01
CA TYR A 11 0.76 -6.54 10.96
C TYR A 11 -0.75 -6.34 11.01
N ILE A 12 -1.34 -5.82 9.94
CA ILE A 12 -2.79 -5.58 9.83
C ILE A 12 -3.34 -6.28 8.58
N PRO A 13 -4.12 -7.37 8.75
CA PRO A 13 -4.85 -7.99 7.64
C PRO A 13 -6.23 -7.35 7.45
N LYS A 14 -6.66 -7.20 6.19
CA LYS A 14 -8.06 -6.97 5.84
C LYS A 14 -8.65 -8.24 5.28
N TYR A 15 -9.82 -8.60 5.79
CA TYR A 15 -10.59 -9.74 5.32
C TYR A 15 -11.72 -9.29 4.40
N GLY A 16 -11.99 -10.08 3.37
CA GLY A 16 -13.19 -9.97 2.55
C GLY A 16 -14.37 -10.74 3.16
N ASP A 17 -15.52 -10.69 2.49
CA ASP A 17 -16.79 -11.20 3.00
C ASP A 17 -16.80 -12.71 3.30
N ASN A 18 -15.96 -13.49 2.61
CA ASN A 18 -15.80 -14.92 2.85
C ASN A 18 -14.58 -15.27 3.73
N GLY A 19 -14.06 -14.30 4.49
CA GLY A 19 -13.02 -14.50 5.48
C GLY A 19 -11.61 -14.71 4.90
N GLN A 20 -11.43 -14.56 3.60
CA GLN A 20 -10.13 -14.52 2.94
C GLN A 20 -9.44 -13.18 3.15
N ILE A 21 -8.12 -13.18 3.24
CA ILE A 21 -7.32 -11.95 3.25
C ILE A 21 -7.34 -11.32 1.85
N ILE A 22 -7.70 -10.04 1.77
CA ILE A 22 -7.73 -9.26 0.52
C ILE A 22 -6.55 -8.30 0.40
N TRP A 23 -6.04 -7.80 1.52
CA TRP A 23 -4.75 -7.10 1.59
C TRP A 23 -4.17 -7.16 3.00
N THR A 24 -2.86 -6.96 3.13
CA THR A 24 -2.16 -6.86 4.41
C THR A 24 -1.27 -5.63 4.42
N LEU A 25 -1.16 -4.96 5.57
CA LEU A 25 -0.20 -3.90 5.81
C LEU A 25 0.79 -4.36 6.89
N ASN A 26 2.06 -4.42 6.51
CA ASN A 26 3.18 -4.53 7.46
C ASN A 26 3.80 -3.15 7.63
N ALA A 27 4.24 -2.81 8.83
CA ALA A 27 4.91 -1.53 9.08
C ALA A 27 5.89 -1.61 10.25
N GLU A 28 6.95 -0.84 10.17
CA GLU A 28 7.93 -0.70 11.25
C GLU A 28 7.30 0.04 12.43
N GLU A 29 6.59 1.15 12.16
CA GLU A 29 5.90 1.93 13.18
C GLU A 29 4.53 2.42 12.70
N VAL A 30 3.56 2.45 13.62
CA VAL A 30 2.24 3.05 13.40
C VAL A 30 1.91 4.02 14.53
N ASN A 31 1.57 5.24 14.14
CA ASN A 31 1.20 6.32 15.06
C ASN A 31 -0.16 6.91 14.65
N PRO A 32 -1.04 7.27 15.60
CA PRO A 32 -2.26 7.97 15.26
C PRO A 32 -1.97 9.27 14.50
N GLY A 33 -2.73 9.49 13.44
CA GLY A 33 -2.76 10.70 12.66
C GLY A 33 -3.94 11.59 13.03
N ARG A 34 -4.46 12.33 12.05
CA ARG A 34 -5.63 13.20 12.23
C ARG A 34 -6.86 12.49 11.71
N ARG A 35 -8.00 12.62 12.40
CA ARG A 35 -9.33 12.15 11.92
C ARG A 35 -9.27 10.69 11.44
N ASP A 36 -8.93 9.80 12.36
CA ASP A 36 -8.96 8.34 12.17
C ASP A 36 -7.99 7.80 11.11
N SER A 37 -6.98 8.61 10.76
CA SER A 37 -5.84 8.17 9.96
C SER A 37 -4.69 7.70 10.85
N TYR A 38 -3.75 6.98 10.26
CA TYR A 38 -2.51 6.54 10.88
C TYR A 38 -1.32 7.03 10.05
N ASN A 39 -0.31 7.58 10.72
CA ASN A 39 1.00 7.81 10.13
C ASN A 39 1.79 6.51 10.25
N VAL A 40 2.26 6.00 9.13
CA VAL A 40 2.92 4.70 9.03
C VAL A 40 4.33 4.87 8.49
N VAL A 41 5.30 4.25 9.15
CA VAL A 41 6.72 4.23 8.75
C VAL A 41 7.08 2.84 8.23
N GLY A 42 7.85 2.80 7.15
CA GLY A 42 8.21 1.57 6.44
C GLY A 42 7.02 0.71 6.00
N PRO A 43 5.88 1.26 5.50
CA PRO A 43 4.76 0.44 5.08
C PRO A 43 5.14 -0.51 3.93
N ILE A 44 4.76 -1.78 4.08
CA ILE A 44 4.66 -2.77 3.01
C ILE A 44 3.20 -3.18 2.91
N LEU A 45 2.50 -2.66 1.89
CA LEU A 45 1.13 -3.03 1.55
C LEU A 45 1.17 -4.16 0.52
N LYS A 46 0.59 -5.30 0.85
CA LYS A 46 0.41 -6.43 -0.07
C LYS A 46 -1.06 -6.53 -0.43
N THR A 47 -1.39 -6.38 -1.70
CA THR A 47 -2.77 -6.48 -2.20
C THR A 47 -2.94 -7.74 -3.05
N LEU A 48 -4.14 -8.31 -3.03
CA LEU A 48 -4.52 -9.40 -3.93
C LEU A 48 -5.64 -8.92 -4.87
N ASP A 49 -5.46 -9.15 -6.17
CA ASP A 49 -6.55 -8.95 -7.13
C ASP A 49 -7.51 -10.16 -7.16
N GLN A 50 -8.59 -10.05 -7.95
CA GLN A 50 -9.58 -11.12 -8.10
C GLN A 50 -8.99 -12.41 -8.72
N ARG A 51 -7.86 -12.33 -9.41
CA ARG A 51 -7.12 -13.46 -9.99
C ARG A 51 -6.05 -14.01 -9.03
N LYS A 52 -5.99 -13.49 -7.80
CA LYS A 52 -4.99 -13.80 -6.76
C LYS A 52 -3.56 -13.39 -7.14
N ASN A 53 -3.39 -12.48 -8.10
CA ASN A 53 -2.09 -11.87 -8.33
C ASN A 53 -1.76 -10.96 -7.15
N ILE A 54 -0.51 -11.06 -6.71
CA ILE A 54 0.01 -10.24 -5.62
C ILE A 54 0.61 -8.97 -6.23
N THR A 55 0.31 -7.83 -5.62
CA THR A 55 1.10 -6.62 -5.78
C THR A 55 1.64 -6.22 -4.41
N GLN A 56 2.94 -5.97 -4.33
CA GLN A 56 3.60 -5.50 -3.13
C GLN A 56 4.02 -4.04 -3.32
N VAL A 57 3.69 -3.22 -2.34
CA VAL A 57 3.91 -1.77 -2.37
C VAL A 57 4.71 -1.38 -1.15
N SER A 58 5.86 -0.75 -1.36
CA SER A 58 6.69 -0.23 -0.28
C SER A 58 6.93 1.28 -0.43
N ALA A 59 6.95 1.96 0.71
CA ALA A 59 7.33 3.37 0.80
C ALA A 59 8.03 3.62 2.13
N PRO A 60 8.83 4.69 2.27
CA PRO A 60 9.43 5.05 3.55
C PRO A 60 8.39 5.47 4.59
N LYS A 61 7.33 6.17 4.15
CA LYS A 61 6.22 6.58 5.01
C LYS A 61 4.93 6.82 4.22
N GLY A 62 3.80 6.77 4.91
CA GLY A 62 2.49 7.12 4.35
C GLY A 62 1.46 7.46 5.43
N VAL A 63 0.32 7.98 4.99
CA VAL A 63 -0.86 8.18 5.83
C VAL A 63 -1.95 7.25 5.35
N PHE A 64 -2.46 6.41 6.25
CA PHE A 64 -3.45 5.37 5.96
C PHE A 64 -4.75 5.68 6.68
N ASP A 65 -5.86 5.62 5.95
CA ASP A 65 -7.23 5.62 6.47
C ASP A 65 -7.78 4.22 6.21
N LEU A 66 -7.61 3.34 7.21
CA LEU A 66 -7.87 1.90 7.10
C LEU A 66 -9.37 1.60 7.02
N GLU A 67 -10.22 2.47 7.56
CA GLU A 67 -11.67 2.35 7.42
C GLU A 67 -12.14 2.63 6.00
N LYS A 68 -11.49 3.56 5.30
CA LYS A 68 -11.82 3.94 3.92
C LYS A 68 -10.93 3.28 2.87
N ASP A 69 -10.15 2.28 3.27
CA ASP A 69 -9.25 1.50 2.42
C ASP A 69 -8.43 2.38 1.46
N ARG A 70 -7.80 3.44 2.01
CA ARG A 70 -7.02 4.42 1.23
C ARG A 70 -5.77 4.86 1.95
N ALA A 71 -4.76 5.22 1.17
CA ALA A 71 -3.52 5.76 1.69
C ALA A 71 -2.88 6.75 0.72
N PHE A 72 -1.97 7.58 1.22
CA PHE A 72 -1.20 8.49 0.41
C PHE A 72 0.16 8.81 1.04
N GLY A 73 1.10 9.24 0.22
CA GLY A 73 2.41 9.68 0.66
C GLY A 73 3.06 10.60 -0.36
N SER A 74 4.01 11.42 0.08
CA SER A 74 4.76 12.32 -0.80
C SER A 74 6.07 11.73 -1.28
N GLU A 75 6.65 10.81 -0.53
CA GLU A 75 7.97 10.21 -0.82
C GLU A 75 7.88 9.13 -1.90
N LYS A 76 9.07 8.66 -2.34
CA LYS A 76 9.19 7.62 -3.36
C LYS A 76 8.45 6.34 -2.91
N ILE A 77 7.58 5.83 -3.78
CA ILE A 77 6.93 4.52 -3.66
C ILE A 77 7.56 3.56 -4.67
N ASN A 78 7.63 2.28 -4.29
CA ASN A 78 7.91 1.19 -5.21
C ASN A 78 6.71 0.23 -5.19
N ILE A 79 6.27 -0.17 -6.37
CA ILE A 79 5.16 -1.09 -6.58
C ILE A 79 5.68 -2.22 -7.46
N ASP A 80 5.69 -3.42 -6.92
CA ASP A 80 6.09 -4.64 -7.60
C ASP A 80 4.86 -5.52 -7.78
N GLY A 81 4.42 -5.67 -9.02
CA GLY A 81 3.26 -6.46 -9.39
C GLY A 81 3.62 -7.54 -10.41
N SER A 82 2.72 -8.50 -10.60
CA SER A 82 2.93 -9.56 -11.58
C SER A 82 3.09 -8.98 -12.99
N GLY A 83 4.32 -9.00 -13.52
CA GLY A 83 4.66 -8.53 -14.87
C GLY A 83 4.87 -7.02 -14.98
N PHE A 84 4.91 -6.27 -13.87
CA PHE A 84 5.21 -4.84 -13.92
C PHE A 84 5.86 -4.31 -12.64
N ARG A 85 6.62 -3.23 -12.78
CA ARG A 85 7.11 -2.40 -11.69
C ARG A 85 6.71 -0.96 -11.93
N LEU A 86 6.28 -0.26 -10.89
CA LEU A 86 5.97 1.15 -10.91
C LEU A 86 6.66 1.86 -9.75
N GLU A 87 7.28 2.99 -10.02
CA GLU A 87 7.84 3.86 -8.99
C GLU A 87 7.47 5.33 -9.24
N GLY A 88 7.61 6.16 -8.20
CA GLY A 88 7.45 7.61 -8.31
C GLY A 88 7.09 8.25 -6.97
N GLU A 89 6.64 9.49 -6.99
CA GLU A 89 6.33 10.30 -5.82
C GLU A 89 4.87 10.79 -5.81
N HIS A 90 4.43 11.37 -4.70
CA HIS A 90 3.06 11.89 -4.51
C HIS A 90 1.99 10.86 -4.85
N TRP A 91 2.10 9.70 -4.22
CA TRP A 91 1.28 8.56 -4.52
C TRP A 91 -0.02 8.55 -3.71
N LYS A 92 -1.03 7.87 -4.27
CA LYS A 92 -2.27 7.51 -3.58
C LYS A 92 -2.64 6.08 -3.90
N TRP A 93 -3.11 5.37 -2.89
CA TRP A 93 -3.74 4.06 -3.00
C TRP A 93 -5.21 4.16 -2.56
N GLN A 94 -6.09 3.44 -3.23
CA GLN A 94 -7.48 3.25 -2.82
C GLN A 94 -8.00 1.90 -3.31
N GLN A 95 -8.68 1.16 -2.43
CA GLN A 95 -9.56 0.08 -2.84
C GLN A 95 -10.95 0.64 -3.18
N ASP A 96 -11.51 0.21 -4.33
CA ASP A 96 -12.87 0.58 -4.69
C ASP A 96 -13.92 -0.45 -4.20
N GLN A 97 -15.19 -0.17 -4.45
CA GLN A 97 -16.31 -1.01 -4.01
C GLN A 97 -16.35 -2.39 -4.67
N GLU A 98 -15.65 -2.57 -5.81
CA GLU A 98 -15.51 -3.86 -6.50
C GLU A 98 -14.28 -4.64 -6.00
N GLY A 99 -13.58 -4.10 -4.99
CA GLY A 99 -12.37 -4.68 -4.42
C GLY A 99 -11.11 -4.41 -5.24
N ARG A 100 -11.16 -3.58 -6.28
CA ARG A 100 -9.99 -3.27 -7.12
C ARG A 100 -9.07 -2.28 -6.43
N HIS A 101 -7.77 -2.55 -6.53
CA HIS A 101 -6.73 -1.68 -5.97
C HIS A 101 -6.22 -0.70 -7.02
N ASN A 102 -6.38 0.59 -6.74
CA ASN A 102 -5.98 1.66 -7.64
C ASN A 102 -4.79 2.42 -7.05
N PHE A 103 -3.73 2.56 -7.85
CA PHE A 103 -2.57 3.37 -7.51
C PHE A 103 -2.46 4.56 -8.45
N LYS A 104 -2.23 5.75 -7.89
CA LYS A 104 -2.00 6.98 -8.64
C LYS A 104 -0.64 7.54 -8.25
N ILE A 105 0.16 7.94 -9.23
CA ILE A 105 1.48 8.54 -9.05
C ILE A 105 1.41 9.98 -9.56
N GLY A 106 1.82 10.94 -8.72
CA GLY A 106 1.66 12.36 -9.01
C GLY A 106 2.91 13.03 -9.57
N LYS A 107 4.09 12.45 -9.38
CA LYS A 107 5.38 13.04 -9.78
C LYS A 107 6.41 11.95 -10.08
N GLU A 108 7.25 12.19 -11.08
CA GLU A 108 8.39 11.30 -11.43
C GLU A 108 8.00 9.82 -11.56
N GLY A 109 6.82 9.58 -12.14
CA GLY A 109 6.31 8.23 -12.34
C GLY A 109 7.08 7.50 -13.43
N TYR A 110 7.58 6.30 -13.10
CA TYR A 110 8.22 5.39 -14.04
C TYR A 110 7.58 4.01 -13.94
N ALA A 111 7.10 3.50 -15.08
CA ALA A 111 6.53 2.17 -15.20
C ALA A 111 7.42 1.32 -16.11
N PHE A 112 7.72 0.11 -15.64
CA PHE A 112 8.41 -0.93 -16.40
C PHE A 112 7.50 -2.14 -16.48
N PHE A 113 7.34 -2.69 -17.68
CA PHE A 113 6.55 -3.91 -17.90
C PHE A 113 7.50 -5.02 -18.31
N GLU A 114 7.46 -6.13 -17.57
CA GLU A 114 8.24 -7.32 -17.87
C GLU A 114 7.57 -8.03 -19.03
N ASN A 115 8.13 -7.88 -20.24
CA ASN A 115 7.75 -8.74 -21.35
C ASN A 115 8.43 -10.10 -21.16
N SER A 116 7.67 -11.11 -20.74
CA SER A 116 8.00 -12.48 -21.12
C SER A 116 7.65 -12.64 -22.60
N PHE A 117 8.51 -12.14 -23.49
CA PHE A 117 8.62 -12.74 -24.81
C PHE A 117 9.29 -14.09 -24.58
N ASP A 118 8.51 -15.08 -24.16
CA ASP A 118 8.92 -16.47 -24.33
C ASP A 118 9.13 -16.66 -25.84
N SER A 119 10.37 -17.03 -26.17
CA SER A 119 10.83 -17.32 -27.53
C SER A 119 10.62 -18.80 -27.86
#